data_AF-A0A497CA79-F1
#
_entry.id   AF-A0A497CA79-F1
#
_cell.length_a   1.000
_cell.length_b   1.000
_cell.length_c   1.000
_cell.angle_alpha   90.00
_cell.angle_beta   90.00
_cell.angle_gamma   90.00
#
_symmetry.space_group_name_H-M   'P 1'
#
loop_
_entity.id
_entity.type
_entity.pdbx_description
1 polymer ?
#
loop_
_entity_poly.entity_id
_entity_poly.type
_entity_poly.pdbx_seq_one_letter_code
_entity_poly.pdbx_strand_id
1 'polypeptide(L)'
;MNRVDDPLEKLNNNIDEVCPYLGLARDKETRYGYPDLENYCYRMKSPQPVSDEHQKNVCLTAEYSQCPVYSSEGKKPFPSELRGEGLPSGPVRNFSWWWVVPVLAGIAVIVAIFSLNGQLSLSPSSTSLVVTDALDALFVTNADIVEETSLVIASVTPTPVISPTPTISLTPTPVPTSTITPTASPTLGPNLGTPFGREEQYMLHRVASGESLGNLAYEYDTSIEAIRVASNLREGKAVWPGDLLVIPIGQSDASQVPRFYPLCLDSKTDINELAERYDISASDIRRYNDLGDIDIIPSGRWLIILVSGE
;
A
#
# COMPACT_ATOMS: atom_id res chain seq x y z
N MET A 1 26.71 -31.33 15.14
CA MET A 1 25.91 -30.13 14.82
C MET A 1 26.05 -29.88 13.33
N ASN A 2 25.15 -30.43 12.52
CA ASN A 2 25.09 -30.13 11.10
C ASN A 2 24.31 -28.82 10.94
N ARG A 3 24.94 -27.87 10.28
CA ARG A 3 24.38 -26.56 9.91
C ARG A 3 23.13 -26.82 9.09
N VAL A 4 21.98 -26.39 9.59
CA VAL A 4 20.73 -26.38 8.83
C VAL A 4 20.96 -25.37 7.71
N ASP A 5 21.03 -25.86 6.48
CA ASP A 5 21.08 -25.01 5.30
C ASP A 5 19.78 -24.19 5.25
N ASP A 6 19.93 -22.87 5.26
CA ASP A 6 18.84 -21.91 5.18
C ASP A 6 18.13 -22.08 3.82
N PRO A 7 16.81 -22.34 3.77
CA PRO A 7 16.05 -22.46 2.52
C PRO A 7 16.17 -21.24 1.60
N LEU A 8 16.55 -20.07 2.14
CA LEU A 8 16.73 -18.84 1.38
C LEU A 8 18.02 -18.83 0.52
N GLU A 9 19.01 -19.68 0.81
CA GLU A 9 20.29 -19.67 0.10
C GLU A 9 20.22 -20.40 -1.26
N LYS A 10 19.23 -21.26 -1.47
CA LYS A 10 19.04 -22.01 -2.74
C LYS A 10 18.24 -21.28 -3.81
N LEU A 11 17.71 -20.09 -3.53
CA LEU A 11 17.03 -19.24 -4.53
C LEU A 11 18.03 -18.56 -5.50
N ASN A 12 19.33 -18.62 -5.21
CA ASN A 12 20.39 -17.91 -5.94
C ASN A 12 20.91 -18.61 -7.21
N ASN A 13 20.33 -19.73 -7.63
CA ASN A 13 20.83 -20.44 -8.83
C ASN A 13 20.21 -19.94 -10.15
N ASN A 14 19.43 -18.86 -10.15
CA ASN A 14 18.87 -18.23 -11.35
C ASN A 14 19.30 -16.76 -11.52
N ILE A 15 20.50 -16.41 -11.02
CA ILE A 15 21.04 -15.04 -11.09
C ILE A 15 21.37 -14.62 -12.53
N ASP A 16 21.58 -15.58 -13.44
CA ASP A 16 22.02 -15.33 -14.83
C ASP A 16 20.87 -15.05 -15.83
N GLU A 17 19.62 -15.36 -15.48
CA GLU A 17 18.45 -15.18 -16.35
C GLU A 17 17.68 -13.87 -16.09
N VAL A 18 18.25 -12.91 -15.37
CA VAL A 18 17.56 -11.67 -15.01
C VAL A 18 18.45 -10.46 -15.29
N CYS A 19 17.82 -9.34 -15.64
CA CYS A 19 18.51 -8.10 -15.95
C CYS A 19 19.41 -7.65 -14.79
N PRO A 20 20.73 -7.49 -15.02
CA PRO A 20 21.67 -7.04 -13.98
C PRO A 20 21.52 -5.56 -13.61
N TYR A 21 20.67 -4.82 -14.33
CA TYR A 21 20.36 -3.42 -14.05
C TYR A 21 19.00 -3.23 -13.39
N LEU A 22 18.30 -4.32 -13.05
CA LEU A 22 17.06 -4.27 -12.27
C LEU A 22 17.41 -4.40 -10.79
N GLY A 23 17.01 -3.40 -9.99
CA GLY A 23 17.28 -3.38 -8.55
C GLY A 23 16.25 -2.58 -7.75
N LEU A 24 16.28 -2.66 -6.43
CA LEU A 24 15.36 -1.93 -5.55
C LEU A 24 15.78 -0.47 -5.38
N ALA A 25 14.81 0.43 -5.17
CA ALA A 25 15.06 1.86 -4.99
C ALA A 25 16.11 2.19 -3.91
N ARG A 26 16.13 1.42 -2.82
CA ARG A 26 17.05 1.59 -1.69
C ARG A 26 18.31 0.73 -1.79
N ASP A 27 18.28 -0.28 -2.65
CA ASP A 27 19.36 -1.25 -2.81
C ASP A 27 19.38 -1.75 -4.26
N LYS A 28 20.32 -1.23 -5.04
CA LYS A 28 20.48 -1.54 -6.46
C LYS A 28 20.91 -3.00 -6.72
N GLU A 29 21.43 -3.69 -5.71
CA GLU A 29 22.01 -5.03 -5.86
C GLU A 29 20.98 -6.13 -5.58
N THR A 30 19.91 -5.80 -4.86
CA THR A 30 18.76 -6.66 -4.63
C THR A 30 17.60 -6.26 -5.52
N ARG A 31 16.67 -7.19 -5.75
CA ARG A 31 15.46 -7.00 -6.57
C ARG A 31 14.37 -7.96 -6.11
N TYR A 32 13.12 -7.65 -6.42
CA TYR A 32 12.05 -8.64 -6.33
C TYR A 32 12.16 -9.60 -7.53
N GLY A 33 11.96 -10.90 -7.28
CA GLY A 33 11.94 -11.95 -8.33
C GLY A 33 10.65 -11.92 -9.17
N TYR A 34 9.70 -11.07 -8.82
CA TYR A 34 8.41 -10.91 -9.49
C TYR A 34 8.18 -9.43 -9.88
N PRO A 35 7.25 -9.15 -10.83
CA PRO A 35 6.93 -7.78 -11.23
C PRO A 35 6.45 -6.93 -10.05
N ASP A 36 7.14 -5.80 -9.81
CA ASP A 36 6.86 -4.90 -8.70
C ASP A 36 7.29 -3.45 -9.02
N LEU A 37 6.52 -2.44 -8.63
CA LEU A 37 6.88 -1.03 -8.83
C LEU A 37 8.17 -0.62 -8.10
N GLU A 38 8.60 -1.38 -7.10
CA GLU A 38 9.87 -1.19 -6.41
C GLU A 38 11.08 -1.76 -7.16
N ASN A 39 10.88 -2.43 -8.30
CA ASN A 39 11.96 -2.79 -9.22
C ASN A 39 12.26 -1.64 -10.19
N TYR A 40 13.45 -1.06 -10.05
CA TYR A 40 13.94 0.09 -10.78
C TYR A 40 14.99 -0.33 -11.80
N CYS A 41 14.96 0.31 -12.97
CA CYS A 41 16.00 0.15 -13.98
C CYS A 41 17.12 1.18 -13.76
N TYR A 42 18.31 0.70 -13.45
CA TYR A 42 19.53 1.51 -13.24
C TYR A 42 20.35 1.71 -14.50
N ARG A 43 19.89 1.24 -15.66
CA ARG A 43 20.64 1.36 -16.92
C ARG A 43 20.63 2.77 -17.49
N MET A 44 19.64 3.59 -17.13
CA MET A 44 19.42 4.94 -17.68
C MET A 44 19.89 6.03 -16.73
N LYS A 45 19.96 7.28 -17.23
CA LYS A 45 20.51 8.44 -16.50
C LYS A 45 19.91 8.64 -15.11
N SER A 46 18.62 8.33 -14.96
CA SER A 46 17.93 8.37 -13.68
C SER A 46 17.23 7.03 -13.49
N PRO A 47 17.43 6.36 -12.34
CA PRO A 47 16.68 5.15 -12.03
C PRO A 47 15.19 5.44 -12.05
N GLN A 48 14.42 4.58 -12.68
CA GLN A 48 12.96 4.69 -12.79
C GLN A 48 12.30 3.34 -12.52
N PRO A 49 11.10 3.35 -11.91
CA PRO A 49 10.31 2.14 -11.77
C PRO A 49 9.94 1.62 -13.16
N VAL A 50 10.10 0.32 -13.36
CA VAL A 50 9.77 -0.34 -14.63
C VAL A 50 8.31 -0.81 -14.57
N SER A 51 7.59 -0.80 -15.69
CA SER A 51 6.22 -1.35 -15.72
C SER A 51 6.20 -2.86 -15.46
N ASP A 52 5.18 -3.32 -14.73
CA ASP A 52 5.02 -4.74 -14.39
C ASP A 52 5.05 -5.64 -15.64
N GLU A 53 4.41 -5.19 -16.73
CA GLU A 53 4.41 -5.89 -18.01
C GLU A 53 5.82 -6.04 -18.61
N HIS A 54 6.62 -4.97 -18.59
CA HIS A 54 7.99 -5.04 -19.10
C HIS A 54 8.89 -5.88 -18.19
N GLN A 55 8.69 -5.82 -16.87
CA GLN A 55 9.42 -6.66 -15.94
C GLN A 55 9.15 -8.14 -16.18
N LYS A 56 7.87 -8.51 -16.29
CA LYS A 56 7.42 -9.89 -16.49
C LYS A 56 7.95 -10.51 -17.78
N ASN A 57 7.91 -9.75 -18.86
CA ASN A 57 8.23 -10.27 -20.19
C ASN A 57 9.72 -10.16 -20.52
N VAL A 58 10.44 -9.22 -19.90
CA VAL A 58 11.79 -8.85 -20.30
C VAL A 58 12.77 -8.77 -19.12
N CYS A 59 12.50 -7.94 -18.10
CA CYS A 59 13.55 -7.69 -17.09
C CYS A 59 13.83 -8.91 -16.20
N LEU A 60 12.82 -9.71 -15.89
CA LEU A 60 12.88 -10.89 -15.01
C LEU A 60 13.04 -12.21 -15.79
N THR A 61 13.42 -12.14 -17.07
CA THR A 61 13.57 -13.30 -17.94
C THR A 61 14.88 -13.22 -18.71
N ALA A 62 15.36 -14.33 -19.27
CA ALA A 62 16.57 -14.35 -20.10
C ALA A 62 16.50 -13.42 -21.33
N GLU A 63 15.30 -12.93 -21.69
CA GLU A 63 15.07 -11.97 -22.77
C GLU A 63 15.54 -10.55 -22.43
N TYR A 64 16.02 -10.28 -21.20
CA TYR A 64 16.54 -8.97 -20.82
C TYR A 64 17.64 -8.46 -21.77
N SER A 65 18.40 -9.38 -22.37
CA SER A 65 19.47 -9.06 -23.34
C SER A 65 18.94 -8.37 -24.60
N GLN A 66 17.67 -8.62 -24.96
CA GLN A 66 16.98 -8.00 -26.09
C GLN A 66 16.30 -6.67 -25.74
N CYS A 67 16.33 -6.26 -24.45
CA CYS A 67 15.73 -5.00 -24.03
C CYS A 67 16.41 -3.80 -24.73
N PRO A 68 15.66 -2.90 -25.38
CA PRO A 68 16.22 -1.70 -26.01
C PRO A 68 16.97 -0.79 -25.02
N VAL A 69 16.53 -0.79 -23.76
CA VAL A 69 17.17 -0.04 -22.68
C VAL A 69 18.47 -0.73 -22.25
N TYR A 70 18.47 -2.05 -22.12
CA TYR A 70 19.66 -2.85 -21.79
C TYR A 70 20.79 -2.63 -22.81
N SER A 71 20.45 -2.58 -24.09
CA SER A 71 21.43 -2.36 -25.17
C SER A 71 21.91 -0.90 -25.29
N SER A 72 21.37 0.03 -24.51
CA SER A 72 21.69 1.46 -24.61
C SER A 72 22.86 1.90 -23.69
N GLU A 73 23.52 3.02 -24.03
CA GLU A 73 24.67 3.57 -23.27
C GLU A 73 24.29 4.45 -22.06
N GLY A 74 23.07 4.32 -21.51
CA GLY A 74 22.66 4.96 -20.25
C GLY A 74 22.59 6.49 -20.21
N LYS A 75 22.86 7.18 -21.33
CA LYS A 75 22.77 8.65 -21.44
C LYS A 75 21.37 9.16 -21.78
N LYS A 76 20.48 8.28 -22.24
CA LYS A 76 19.13 8.63 -22.70
C LYS A 76 18.14 8.68 -21.51
N PRO A 77 17.06 9.49 -21.60
CA PRO A 77 15.96 9.45 -20.63
C PRO A 77 15.21 8.12 -20.73
N PHE A 78 14.71 7.64 -19.60
CA PHE A 78 13.96 6.39 -19.54
C PHE A 78 12.66 6.50 -20.37
N PRO A 79 12.39 5.55 -21.30
CA PRO A 79 11.21 5.59 -22.15
C PRO A 79 9.92 5.65 -21.33
N SER A 80 8.96 6.49 -21.75
CA SER A 80 7.67 6.64 -21.06
C SER A 80 6.88 5.34 -21.04
N GLU A 81 6.95 4.56 -22.12
CA GLU A 81 6.15 3.36 -22.34
C GLU A 81 6.56 2.21 -21.42
N LEU A 82 7.78 2.26 -20.87
CA LEU A 82 8.33 1.23 -19.99
C LEU A 82 8.23 1.59 -18.51
N ARG A 83 7.62 2.74 -18.18
CA ARG A 83 7.55 3.26 -16.81
C ARG A 83 6.39 2.63 -16.06
N GLY A 84 6.60 2.29 -14.79
CA GLY A 84 5.53 1.86 -13.90
C GLY A 84 4.53 2.99 -13.61
N GLU A 85 3.25 2.70 -13.78
CA GLU A 85 2.15 3.62 -13.44
C GLU A 85 1.91 3.60 -11.93
N GLY A 86 1.79 4.77 -11.29
CA GLY A 86 1.39 4.87 -9.87
C GLY A 86 2.37 5.55 -8.92
N LEU A 87 3.54 5.97 -9.37
CA LEU A 87 4.44 6.84 -8.59
C LEU A 87 4.46 8.25 -9.20
N PRO A 88 4.24 9.33 -8.41
CA PRO A 88 4.36 10.68 -8.92
C PRO A 88 5.80 10.88 -9.39
N SER A 89 6.01 10.92 -10.71
CA SER A 89 7.24 11.41 -11.31
C SER A 89 7.30 12.93 -11.10
N GLY A 90 7.52 13.34 -9.86
CA GLY A 90 7.98 14.67 -9.55
C GLY A 90 9.36 14.83 -10.16
N PRO A 91 9.64 15.91 -10.92
CA PRO A 91 11.01 16.20 -11.30
C PRO A 91 11.82 16.29 -10.00
N VAL A 92 12.93 15.55 -9.92
CA VAL A 92 13.99 15.87 -8.98
C VAL A 92 14.39 17.31 -9.27
N ARG A 93 13.78 18.26 -8.56
CA ARG A 93 14.19 19.66 -8.57
C ARG A 93 15.62 19.62 -8.10
N ASN A 94 16.57 19.73 -9.05
CA ASN A 94 17.93 20.10 -8.75
C ASN A 94 17.83 21.28 -7.80
N PHE A 95 18.14 21.04 -6.54
CA PHE A 95 18.12 22.04 -5.48
C PHE A 95 19.24 23.02 -5.83
N SER A 96 18.87 24.02 -6.63
CA SER A 96 19.82 25.01 -7.12
C SER A 96 20.26 25.83 -5.92
N TRP A 97 21.47 25.53 -5.43
CA TRP A 97 22.16 26.21 -4.33
C TRP A 97 22.11 27.74 -4.48
N TRP A 98 21.91 28.23 -5.70
CA TRP A 98 21.79 29.65 -6.02
C TRP A 98 20.71 30.41 -5.24
N TRP A 99 19.68 29.74 -4.70
CA TRP A 99 18.69 30.37 -3.80
C TRP A 99 19.11 30.41 -2.33
N VAL A 100 20.09 29.58 -1.91
CA VAL A 100 20.53 29.48 -0.51
C VAL A 100 21.39 30.69 -0.12
N VAL A 101 22.21 31.18 -1.06
CA VAL A 101 23.08 32.36 -0.84
C VAL A 101 22.29 33.65 -0.55
N PRO A 102 21.26 34.04 -1.32
CA PRO A 102 20.47 35.23 -1.00
C PRO A 102 19.61 35.05 0.27
N VAL A 103 19.15 33.83 0.57
CA VAL A 103 18.38 33.56 1.81
C VAL A 103 19.27 33.67 3.05
N LEU A 104 20.48 33.11 3.04
CA LEU A 104 21.44 33.25 4.15
C LEU A 104 21.92 34.70 4.31
N ALA A 105 22.14 35.42 3.20
CA ALA A 105 22.47 36.85 3.26
C ALA A 105 21.31 37.67 3.85
N GLY A 106 20.06 37.36 3.47
CA GLY A 106 18.87 37.99 4.06
C GLY A 106 18.73 37.71 5.56
N ILE A 107 18.96 36.47 5.99
CA ILE A 107 18.95 36.10 7.41
C ILE A 107 20.04 36.85 8.18
N ALA A 108 21.26 36.96 7.63
CA ALA A 108 22.35 37.70 8.26
C ALA A 108 22.04 39.20 8.40
N VAL A 109 21.37 39.80 7.41
CA VAL A 109 20.91 41.20 7.47
C VAL A 109 19.82 41.38 8.52
N ILE A 110 18.87 40.45 8.61
CA ILE A 110 17.81 40.49 9.64
C ILE A 110 18.42 40.36 11.04
N VAL A 111 19.33 39.40 11.24
CA VAL A 111 20.05 39.23 12.52
C VAL A 111 20.84 40.49 12.86
N ALA A 112 21.54 41.11 11.91
CA ALA A 112 22.27 42.36 12.14
C ALA A 112 21.33 43.52 12.53
N ILE A 113 20.17 43.65 11.88
CA ILE A 113 19.16 44.66 12.21
C ILE A 113 18.61 44.45 13.62
N PHE A 114 18.31 43.21 14.01
CA PHE A 114 17.84 42.89 15.36
C PHE A 114 18.92 43.05 16.43
N SER A 115 20.19 42.78 16.11
CA SER A 115 21.34 43.02 17.00
C SER A 115 21.66 44.51 17.17
N LEU A 116 21.46 45.34 16.13
CA LEU A 116 21.63 46.80 16.19
C LEU A 116 20.50 47.50 16.95
N ASN A 117 19.28 46.94 16.93
CA ASN A 117 18.09 47.51 17.60
C ASN A 117 17.85 46.95 19.02
N GLY A 118 18.72 46.08 19.54
CA GLY A 118 18.72 45.64 20.94
C GLY A 118 17.50 44.83 21.42
N GLN A 119 16.74 44.19 20.52
CA GLN A 119 15.44 43.55 20.83
C GLN A 119 15.42 42.01 20.67
N LEU A 120 16.57 41.33 20.66
CA LEU A 120 16.60 39.86 20.75
C LEU A 120 16.57 39.42 22.21
N SER A 121 15.36 39.33 22.80
CA SER A 121 15.15 38.65 24.08
C SER A 121 14.62 37.23 23.80
N LEU A 122 15.52 36.25 23.78
CA LEU A 122 15.16 34.83 23.78
C LEU A 122 14.85 34.43 25.22
N SER A 123 13.59 34.53 25.63
CA SER A 123 13.12 33.99 26.91
C SER A 123 12.91 32.48 26.76
N PRO A 124 13.57 31.62 27.55
CA PRO A 124 13.25 30.20 27.58
C PRO A 124 11.92 29.98 28.31
N SER A 125 10.92 29.43 27.63
CA SER A 125 9.67 28.99 28.24
C SER A 125 9.94 27.73 29.08
N SER A 126 10.10 27.89 30.39
CA SER A 126 10.11 26.75 31.32
C SER A 126 8.66 26.28 31.52
N THR A 127 8.23 25.25 30.78
CA THR A 127 7.00 24.51 31.12
C THR A 127 7.29 23.57 32.28
N SER A 128 6.96 23.97 33.51
CA SER A 128 6.91 23.03 34.64
C SER A 128 5.59 22.27 34.61
N LEU A 129 5.66 20.95 34.47
CA LEU A 129 4.52 20.05 34.69
C LEU A 129 4.19 20.05 36.18
N VAL A 130 3.03 20.60 36.55
CA VAL A 130 2.46 20.43 37.89
C VAL A 130 1.68 19.12 37.88
N VAL A 131 2.26 18.09 38.48
CA VAL A 131 1.54 16.89 38.90
C VAL A 131 0.97 17.20 40.28
N THR A 132 -0.31 17.58 40.35
CA THR A 132 -1.02 17.58 41.64
C THR A 132 -1.56 16.18 41.87
N ASP A 133 -0.87 15.46 42.76
CA ASP A 133 -1.36 14.27 43.42
C ASP A 133 -2.37 14.70 44.50
N ALA A 134 -3.57 14.14 44.45
CA ALA A 134 -4.61 14.37 45.45
C ALA A 134 -5.44 13.09 45.60
N LEU A 135 -4.85 12.10 46.25
CA LEU A 135 -5.57 11.05 46.97
C LEU A 135 -5.76 11.51 48.41
N ASP A 136 -7.00 11.74 48.80
CA ASP A 136 -7.61 11.51 50.13
C ASP A 136 -8.65 12.58 50.45
N ALA A 137 -9.93 12.21 50.31
CA ALA A 137 -10.86 12.25 51.43
C ALA A 137 -12.19 11.62 50.98
N LEU A 138 -12.48 10.48 51.60
CA LEU A 138 -13.74 9.77 51.58
C LEU A 138 -14.87 10.56 52.27
N PHE A 139 -16.09 10.08 51.99
CA PHE A 139 -17.29 10.08 52.82
C PHE A 139 -18.41 11.13 52.57
N VAL A 140 -19.56 10.56 52.17
CA VAL A 140 -20.88 10.67 52.82
C VAL A 140 -21.98 11.49 52.13
N THR A 141 -22.91 10.69 51.56
CA THR A 141 -24.39 10.74 51.55
C THR A 141 -25.15 11.83 50.80
N ASN A 142 -25.95 11.33 49.84
CA ASN A 142 -27.39 11.52 49.61
C ASN A 142 -28.01 12.88 50.01
N ALA A 143 -28.68 13.53 49.06
CA ALA A 143 -30.15 13.57 49.00
C ALA A 143 -30.63 14.47 47.86
N ASP A 144 -31.77 14.06 47.29
CA ASP A 144 -32.67 14.79 46.39
C ASP A 144 -32.81 16.27 46.72
N ILE A 145 -32.78 17.13 45.69
CA ILE A 145 -33.70 18.27 45.57
C ILE A 145 -34.07 18.44 44.09
N VAL A 146 -35.33 18.14 43.80
CA VAL A 146 -36.11 18.59 42.64
C VAL A 146 -36.41 20.06 42.85
N GLU A 147 -36.22 20.91 41.84
CA GLU A 147 -37.14 22.04 41.65
C GLU A 147 -37.11 22.58 40.21
N GLU A 148 -38.33 22.76 39.71
CA GLU A 148 -38.70 23.30 38.41
C GLU A 148 -38.38 24.78 38.32
N THR A 149 -38.09 25.30 37.11
CA THR A 149 -38.45 26.69 36.78
C THR A 149 -38.63 26.88 35.27
N SER A 150 -39.90 27.01 34.91
CA SER A 150 -40.53 28.00 34.03
C SER A 150 -39.88 28.44 32.70
N LEU A 151 -40.69 28.19 31.67
CA LEU A 151 -40.73 28.84 30.36
C LEU A 151 -40.74 30.38 30.48
N VAL A 152 -39.80 31.03 29.81
CA VAL A 152 -39.89 32.46 29.46
C VAL A 152 -39.97 32.57 27.95
N ILE A 153 -41.13 33.06 27.50
CA ILE A 153 -41.45 33.39 26.11
C ILE A 153 -40.77 34.73 25.79
N ALA A 154 -39.77 34.70 24.92
CA ALA A 154 -39.17 35.90 24.35
C ALA A 154 -39.80 36.18 22.98
N SER A 155 -40.54 37.29 22.90
CA SER A 155 -41.05 37.90 21.68
C SER A 155 -39.88 38.43 20.85
N VAL A 156 -39.77 37.99 19.59
CA VAL A 156 -38.79 38.51 18.62
C VAL A 156 -39.48 39.35 17.55
N THR A 157 -39.01 40.59 17.45
CA THR A 157 -39.34 41.62 16.47
C THR A 157 -38.95 41.19 15.05
N PRO A 158 -39.79 41.42 14.01
CA PRO A 158 -39.39 41.12 12.63
C PRO A 158 -38.33 42.12 12.15
N THR A 159 -37.13 41.62 11.89
CA THR A 159 -36.00 42.34 11.26
C THR A 159 -36.11 42.19 9.74
N PRO A 160 -35.76 43.21 8.93
CA PRO A 160 -35.98 43.20 7.48
C PRO A 160 -35.25 42.06 6.75
N VAL A 161 -35.98 41.49 5.79
CA VAL A 161 -35.56 40.44 4.87
C VAL A 161 -34.33 40.89 4.08
N ILE A 162 -33.19 40.25 4.36
CA ILE A 162 -32.01 40.30 3.50
C ILE A 162 -32.17 39.21 2.44
N SER A 163 -32.11 39.64 1.18
CA SER A 163 -32.17 38.83 -0.03
C SER A 163 -31.15 37.67 0.00
N PRO A 164 -31.49 36.44 -0.45
CA PRO A 164 -30.53 35.35 -0.50
C PRO A 164 -29.46 35.61 -1.56
N THR A 165 -28.23 35.80 -1.09
CA THR A 165 -26.99 35.70 -1.88
C THR A 165 -26.96 34.33 -2.58
N PRO A 166 -26.56 34.25 -3.87
CA PRO A 166 -26.47 32.96 -4.56
C PRO A 166 -25.46 32.07 -3.84
N THR A 167 -25.96 30.96 -3.30
CA THR A 167 -25.15 29.88 -2.75
C THR A 167 -24.46 29.20 -3.92
N ILE A 168 -23.12 29.24 -3.94
CA ILE A 168 -22.33 28.42 -4.86
C ILE A 168 -22.49 26.98 -4.40
N SER A 169 -23.43 26.28 -5.03
CA SER A 169 -23.60 24.84 -4.89
C SER A 169 -22.38 24.18 -5.52
N LEU A 170 -21.45 23.72 -4.68
CA LEU A 170 -20.37 22.85 -5.13
C LEU A 170 -21.01 21.50 -5.47
N THR A 171 -21.23 21.28 -6.77
CA THR A 171 -21.59 19.98 -7.31
C THR A 171 -20.50 18.98 -6.87
N PRO A 172 -20.81 17.94 -6.08
CA PRO A 172 -19.84 16.89 -5.85
C PRO A 172 -19.54 16.28 -7.23
N THR A 173 -18.30 16.44 -7.67
CA THR A 173 -17.83 15.78 -8.89
C THR A 173 -17.98 14.28 -8.63
N PRO A 174 -18.74 13.52 -9.45
CA PRO A 174 -18.84 12.08 -9.27
C PRO A 174 -17.43 11.51 -9.36
N VAL A 175 -16.94 10.98 -8.25
CA VAL A 175 -15.73 10.16 -8.22
C VAL A 175 -15.98 8.99 -9.18
N PRO A 176 -15.07 8.68 -10.11
CA PRO A 176 -15.28 7.58 -11.03
C PRO A 176 -15.44 6.27 -10.23
N THR A 177 -16.66 5.74 -10.21
CA THR A 177 -16.92 4.37 -9.80
C THR A 177 -16.36 3.46 -10.88
N SER A 178 -15.27 2.76 -10.58
CA SER A 178 -14.73 1.72 -11.43
C SER A 178 -15.69 0.54 -11.46
N THR A 179 -16.62 0.54 -12.41
CA THR A 179 -17.46 -0.61 -12.70
C THR A 179 -16.61 -1.68 -13.38
N ILE A 180 -16.15 -2.67 -12.63
CA ILE A 180 -15.49 -3.85 -13.20
C ILE A 180 -16.50 -4.64 -14.04
N THR A 181 -16.30 -4.62 -15.35
CA THR A 181 -17.03 -5.48 -16.29
C THR A 181 -16.18 -6.73 -16.52
N PRO A 182 -16.59 -7.94 -16.08
CA PRO A 182 -15.80 -9.15 -16.30
C PRO A 182 -15.85 -9.53 -17.78
N THR A 183 -14.83 -9.13 -18.55
CA THR A 183 -14.57 -9.64 -19.89
C THR A 183 -13.63 -10.84 -19.75
N ALA A 184 -14.18 -12.04 -19.93
CA ALA A 184 -13.42 -13.29 -19.87
C ALA A 184 -12.54 -13.47 -21.12
N SER A 185 -11.22 -13.30 -20.94
CA SER A 185 -10.16 -13.83 -21.81
C SER A 185 -9.06 -14.36 -20.87
N PRO A 186 -8.55 -15.59 -21.05
CA PRO A 186 -7.72 -16.25 -20.06
C PRO A 186 -6.37 -15.53 -19.93
N THR A 187 -6.26 -14.72 -18.89
CA THR A 187 -5.07 -13.96 -18.51
C THR A 187 -4.32 -14.74 -17.43
N LEU A 188 -2.98 -14.73 -17.50
CA LEU A 188 -2.04 -15.40 -16.59
C LEU A 188 -2.44 -15.14 -15.12
N GLY A 189 -3.04 -16.13 -14.46
CA GLY A 189 -3.84 -15.88 -13.24
C GLY A 189 -3.05 -15.67 -11.94
N PRO A 190 -3.81 -15.55 -10.83
CA PRO A 190 -4.76 -14.46 -10.69
C PRO A 190 -3.99 -13.16 -10.91
N ASN A 191 -4.37 -12.42 -11.94
CA ASN A 191 -3.79 -11.10 -12.12
C ASN A 191 -4.16 -10.25 -10.88
N LEU A 192 -3.24 -9.42 -10.40
CA LEU A 192 -3.52 -8.55 -9.25
C LEU A 192 -4.81 -7.77 -9.53
N GLY A 193 -5.70 -7.70 -8.54
CA GLY A 193 -6.99 -7.01 -8.68
C GLY A 193 -8.03 -7.75 -9.53
N THR A 194 -7.83 -9.02 -9.88
CA THR A 194 -8.84 -9.82 -10.58
C THR A 194 -9.49 -10.83 -9.62
N PRO A 195 -10.82 -10.79 -9.42
CA PRO A 195 -11.55 -11.81 -8.69
C PRO A 195 -11.44 -13.20 -9.33
N PHE A 196 -11.34 -14.24 -8.50
CA PHE A 196 -11.31 -15.64 -8.90
C PHE A 196 -12.03 -16.53 -7.89
N GLY A 197 -12.38 -17.75 -8.29
CA GLY A 197 -13.21 -18.67 -7.50
C GLY A 197 -14.67 -18.68 -7.95
N ARG A 198 -15.36 -19.81 -7.76
CA ARG A 198 -16.73 -20.03 -8.27
C ARG A 198 -17.80 -19.76 -7.21
N GLU A 199 -17.66 -20.39 -6.06
CA GLU A 199 -18.61 -20.29 -4.94
C GLU A 199 -18.16 -19.22 -3.95
N GLU A 200 -16.90 -19.30 -3.54
CA GLU A 200 -16.21 -18.31 -2.73
C GLU A 200 -15.28 -17.52 -3.64
N GLN A 201 -15.50 -16.21 -3.75
CA GLN A 201 -14.66 -15.34 -4.56
C GLN A 201 -13.56 -14.70 -3.72
N TYR A 202 -12.34 -14.77 -4.24
CA TYR A 202 -11.17 -14.14 -3.65
C TYR A 202 -10.50 -13.26 -4.70
N MET A 203 -9.73 -12.28 -4.22
CA MET A 203 -8.89 -11.45 -5.08
C MET A 203 -7.58 -11.18 -4.37
N LEU A 204 -6.48 -11.26 -5.11
CA LEU A 204 -5.18 -10.82 -4.63
C LEU A 204 -5.02 -9.33 -4.95
N HIS A 205 -5.07 -8.50 -3.91
CA HIS A 205 -5.01 -7.05 -4.03
C HIS A 205 -3.68 -6.52 -3.51
N ARG A 206 -3.03 -5.67 -4.30
CA ARG A 206 -1.86 -4.92 -3.85
C ARG A 206 -2.32 -3.55 -3.36
N VAL A 207 -2.05 -3.25 -2.10
CA VAL A 207 -2.46 -1.99 -1.47
C VAL A 207 -1.83 -0.80 -2.20
N ALA A 208 -2.66 0.12 -2.67
CA ALA A 208 -2.25 1.37 -3.27
C ALA A 208 -2.12 2.50 -2.22
N SER A 209 -1.45 3.59 -2.61
CA SER A 209 -1.33 4.76 -1.74
C SER A 209 -2.69 5.35 -1.40
N GLY A 210 -3.00 5.46 -0.10
CA GLY A 210 -4.25 6.03 0.40
C GLY A 210 -5.37 5.03 0.61
N GLU A 211 -5.16 3.74 0.29
CA GLU A 211 -6.10 2.68 0.63
C GLU A 211 -6.01 2.31 2.12
N SER A 212 -7.11 1.76 2.63
CA SER A 212 -7.18 1.21 3.99
C SER A 212 -8.05 -0.05 3.97
N LEU A 213 -7.87 -0.92 4.97
CA LEU A 213 -8.72 -2.10 5.13
C LEU A 213 -10.21 -1.75 5.20
N GLY A 214 -10.57 -0.60 5.78
CA GLY A 214 -11.96 -0.15 5.87
C GLY A 214 -12.56 0.18 4.51
N ASN A 215 -11.83 0.90 3.66
CA ASN A 215 -12.30 1.24 2.31
C ASN A 215 -12.38 -0.01 1.43
N LEU A 216 -11.38 -0.90 1.51
CA LEU A 216 -11.40 -2.17 0.79
C LEU A 216 -12.55 -3.07 1.25
N ALA A 217 -12.81 -3.14 2.56
CA ALA A 217 -13.93 -3.90 3.10
C ALA A 217 -15.27 -3.40 2.57
N TYR A 218 -15.46 -2.08 2.54
CA TYR A 218 -16.65 -1.45 1.97
C TYR A 218 -16.79 -1.70 0.46
N GLU A 219 -15.71 -1.56 -0.30
CA GLU A 219 -15.72 -1.71 -1.77
C GLU A 219 -16.05 -3.13 -2.21
N TYR A 220 -15.54 -4.15 -1.49
CA TYR A 220 -15.67 -5.55 -1.85
C TYR A 220 -16.71 -6.32 -1.03
N ASP A 221 -17.59 -5.60 -0.31
CA ASP A 221 -18.66 -6.17 0.52
C ASP A 221 -18.17 -7.28 1.48
N THR A 222 -17.09 -6.97 2.19
CA THR A 222 -16.45 -7.86 3.17
C THR A 222 -16.24 -7.11 4.49
N SER A 223 -15.57 -7.74 5.46
CA SER A 223 -15.24 -7.11 6.74
C SER A 223 -13.72 -6.97 6.90
N ILE A 224 -13.30 -5.99 7.71
CA ILE A 224 -11.89 -5.80 8.05
C ILE A 224 -11.30 -7.08 8.65
N GLU A 225 -12.07 -7.79 9.48
CA GLU A 225 -11.64 -9.04 10.11
C GLU A 225 -11.54 -10.18 9.09
N ALA A 226 -12.48 -10.29 8.15
CA ALA A 226 -12.40 -11.28 7.08
C ALA A 226 -11.15 -11.08 6.20
N ILE A 227 -10.84 -9.83 5.81
CA ILE A 227 -9.60 -9.53 5.06
C ILE A 227 -8.37 -9.89 5.88
N ARG A 228 -8.35 -9.57 7.19
CA ARG A 228 -7.22 -9.91 8.08
C ARG A 228 -7.01 -11.41 8.16
N VAL A 229 -8.07 -12.18 8.38
CA VAL A 229 -8.01 -13.65 8.43
C VAL A 229 -7.54 -14.21 7.10
N ALA A 230 -8.18 -13.84 5.99
CA ALA A 230 -7.79 -14.27 4.64
C ALA A 230 -6.32 -13.99 4.33
N SER A 231 -5.84 -12.81 4.70
CA SER A 231 -4.47 -12.35 4.45
C SER A 231 -3.47 -12.79 5.52
N ASN A 232 -3.88 -13.63 6.47
CA ASN A 232 -3.08 -14.08 7.61
C ASN A 232 -2.40 -12.91 8.39
N LEU A 233 -3.11 -11.79 8.52
CA LEU A 233 -2.64 -10.62 9.24
C LEU A 233 -2.95 -10.75 10.74
N ARG A 234 -1.97 -10.40 11.57
CA ARG A 234 -2.19 -10.26 13.01
C ARG A 234 -3.13 -9.11 13.31
N GLU A 235 -3.92 -9.24 14.36
CA GLU A 235 -4.76 -8.16 14.85
C GLU A 235 -3.92 -6.91 15.16
N GLY A 236 -4.42 -5.73 14.77
CA GLY A 236 -3.71 -4.46 14.94
C GLY A 236 -2.53 -4.23 13.99
N LYS A 237 -2.16 -5.19 13.11
CA LYS A 237 -1.13 -4.95 12.09
C LYS A 237 -1.62 -3.87 11.11
N ALA A 238 -0.82 -2.81 10.96
CA ALA A 238 -1.04 -1.79 9.94
C ALA A 238 -0.74 -2.35 8.54
N VAL A 239 -1.50 -1.91 7.55
CA VAL A 239 -1.26 -2.18 6.13
C VAL A 239 -0.62 -0.97 5.47
N TRP A 240 0.31 -1.21 4.56
CA TRP A 240 1.07 -0.18 3.86
C TRP A 240 0.94 -0.34 2.35
N PRO A 241 1.14 0.74 1.57
CA PRO A 241 1.22 0.63 0.12
C PRO A 241 2.26 -0.41 -0.30
N GLY A 242 1.88 -1.29 -1.23
CA GLY A 242 2.69 -2.42 -1.69
C GLY A 242 2.35 -3.76 -1.03
N ASP A 243 1.69 -3.76 0.14
CA ASP A 243 1.27 -4.99 0.81
C ASP A 243 0.32 -5.81 -0.07
N LEU A 244 0.45 -7.13 -0.03
CA LEU A 244 -0.46 -8.05 -0.70
C LEU A 244 -1.51 -8.55 0.28
N LEU A 245 -2.77 -8.38 -0.10
CA LEU A 245 -3.95 -8.79 0.66
C LEU A 245 -4.77 -9.77 -0.15
N VAL A 246 -5.26 -10.81 0.52
CA VAL A 246 -6.32 -11.67 -0.01
C VAL A 246 -7.65 -11.08 0.43
N ILE A 247 -8.45 -10.62 -0.52
CA ILE A 247 -9.76 -10.02 -0.29
C ILE A 247 -10.84 -11.09 -0.53
N PRO A 248 -11.60 -11.51 0.49
CA PRO A 248 -12.68 -12.48 0.35
C PRO A 248 -13.99 -11.73 -0.01
N ILE A 249 -14.25 -11.62 -1.31
CA ILE A 249 -15.32 -10.76 -1.86
C ILE A 249 -16.68 -11.30 -1.45
N GLY A 250 -17.55 -10.42 -0.91
CA GLY A 250 -18.90 -10.79 -0.44
C GLY A 250 -18.91 -11.62 0.84
N GLN A 251 -17.77 -11.86 1.48
CA GLN A 251 -17.65 -12.71 2.66
C GLN A 251 -17.30 -11.85 3.88
N SER A 252 -18.29 -11.54 4.71
CA SER A 252 -18.11 -10.69 5.90
C SER A 252 -17.88 -11.47 7.19
N ASP A 253 -18.28 -12.74 7.26
CA ASP A 253 -18.08 -13.59 8.45
C ASP A 253 -16.68 -14.19 8.45
N ALA A 254 -15.80 -13.61 9.27
CA ALA A 254 -14.41 -14.03 9.41
C ALA A 254 -14.25 -15.48 9.90
N SER A 255 -15.27 -16.08 10.53
CA SER A 255 -15.21 -17.47 11.00
C SER A 255 -15.27 -18.50 9.87
N GLN A 256 -15.79 -18.11 8.70
CA GLN A 256 -15.93 -18.96 7.52
C GLN A 256 -14.80 -18.77 6.51
N VAL A 257 -13.95 -17.77 6.73
CA VAL A 257 -12.87 -17.41 5.81
C VAL A 257 -11.58 -18.16 6.20
N PRO A 258 -11.00 -18.97 5.30
CA PRO A 258 -9.72 -19.60 5.56
C PRO A 258 -8.57 -18.60 5.52
N ARG A 259 -7.41 -18.99 6.05
CA ARG A 259 -6.19 -18.18 5.98
C ARG A 259 -5.36 -18.57 4.77
N PHE A 260 -4.78 -17.58 4.09
CA PHE A 260 -3.97 -17.80 2.90
C PHE A 260 -2.62 -17.10 2.97
N TYR A 261 -1.67 -17.61 2.19
CA TYR A 261 -0.42 -16.96 1.84
C TYR A 261 -0.36 -16.71 0.33
N PRO A 262 -0.06 -15.48 -0.13
CA PRO A 262 0.13 -15.21 -1.56
C PRO A 262 1.49 -15.71 -2.03
N LEU A 263 1.50 -16.52 -3.09
CA LEU A 263 2.70 -17.12 -3.68
C LEU A 263 2.80 -16.76 -5.16
N CYS A 264 3.90 -16.16 -5.60
CA CYS A 264 4.23 -16.06 -7.02
C CYS A 264 5.13 -17.23 -7.41
N LEU A 265 4.80 -17.93 -8.50
CA LEU A 265 5.62 -19.01 -9.01
C LEU A 265 6.76 -18.47 -9.86
N ASP A 266 8.00 -18.60 -9.42
CA ASP A 266 9.18 -18.16 -10.19
C ASP A 266 9.47 -19.09 -11.38
N SER A 267 9.05 -20.36 -11.29
CA SER A 267 9.21 -21.37 -12.32
C SER A 267 7.88 -22.07 -12.60
N LYS A 268 7.79 -22.75 -13.75
CA LYS A 268 6.71 -23.72 -13.99
C LYS A 268 6.78 -24.80 -12.91
N THR A 269 5.64 -25.19 -12.36
CA THR A 269 5.57 -26.09 -11.19
C THR A 269 4.43 -27.08 -11.35
N ASP A 270 4.67 -28.34 -11.00
CA ASP A 270 3.61 -29.36 -10.91
C ASP A 270 2.78 -29.15 -9.64
N ILE A 271 1.47 -29.32 -9.75
CA ILE A 271 0.56 -29.10 -8.63
C ILE A 271 0.74 -30.09 -7.49
N ASN A 272 1.16 -31.33 -7.77
CA ASN A 272 1.41 -32.33 -6.74
C ASN A 272 2.71 -32.03 -6.00
N GLU A 273 3.73 -31.54 -6.71
CA GLU A 273 4.95 -31.02 -6.06
C GLU A 273 4.61 -29.84 -5.13
N LEU A 274 3.73 -28.94 -5.57
CA LEU A 274 3.27 -27.82 -4.76
C LEU A 274 2.48 -28.28 -3.54
N ALA A 275 1.57 -29.24 -3.73
CA ALA A 275 0.78 -29.87 -2.68
C ALA A 275 1.67 -30.50 -1.59
N GLU A 276 2.67 -31.28 -1.99
CA GLU A 276 3.64 -31.89 -1.08
C GLU A 276 4.48 -30.83 -0.36
N ARG A 277 4.94 -29.80 -1.08
CA ARG A 277 5.80 -28.75 -0.52
C ARG A 277 5.11 -27.95 0.58
N TYR A 278 3.83 -27.64 0.40
CA TYR A 278 3.07 -26.81 1.33
C TYR A 278 2.17 -27.61 2.28
N ASP A 279 2.19 -28.95 2.18
CA ASP A 279 1.34 -29.86 2.95
C ASP A 279 -0.16 -29.53 2.82
N ILE A 280 -0.61 -29.35 1.58
CA ILE A 280 -1.99 -28.99 1.21
C ILE A 280 -2.47 -29.92 0.12
N SER A 281 -3.76 -30.24 0.08
CA SER A 281 -4.29 -31.08 -0.98
C SER A 281 -4.22 -30.38 -2.35
N ALA A 282 -3.84 -31.12 -3.40
CA ALA A 282 -3.89 -30.60 -4.77
C ALA A 282 -5.30 -30.14 -5.15
N SER A 283 -6.35 -30.76 -4.59
CA SER A 283 -7.74 -30.33 -4.74
C SER A 283 -8.01 -28.93 -4.17
N ASP A 284 -7.45 -28.59 -3.01
CA ASP A 284 -7.62 -27.26 -2.42
C ASP A 284 -6.86 -26.21 -3.22
N ILE A 285 -5.64 -26.53 -3.67
CA ILE A 285 -4.88 -25.65 -4.57
C ILE A 285 -5.71 -25.35 -5.82
N ARG A 286 -6.32 -26.36 -6.44
CA ARG A 286 -7.21 -26.16 -7.60
C ARG A 286 -8.43 -25.32 -7.27
N ARG A 287 -9.12 -25.66 -6.19
CA ARG A 287 -10.38 -25.03 -5.76
C ARG A 287 -10.19 -23.54 -5.52
N TYR A 288 -9.22 -23.18 -4.69
CA TYR A 288 -9.01 -21.79 -4.28
C TYR A 288 -8.38 -20.94 -5.38
N ASN A 289 -7.66 -21.52 -6.35
CA ASN A 289 -6.95 -20.77 -7.40
C ASN A 289 -7.60 -20.85 -8.80
N ASP A 290 -8.82 -21.40 -8.87
CA ASP A 290 -9.60 -21.65 -10.09
C ASP A 290 -8.74 -22.24 -11.23
N LEU A 291 -7.95 -23.27 -10.90
CA LEU A 291 -7.01 -23.88 -11.85
C LEU A 291 -7.68 -24.91 -12.79
N GLY A 292 -8.90 -25.32 -12.48
CA GLY A 292 -9.54 -26.46 -13.15
C GLY A 292 -8.67 -27.72 -13.05
N ASP A 293 -8.56 -28.45 -14.15
CA ASP A 293 -7.88 -29.74 -14.22
C ASP A 293 -6.43 -29.66 -14.71
N ILE A 294 -5.78 -28.48 -14.69
CA ILE A 294 -4.38 -28.35 -15.11
C ILE A 294 -3.41 -28.93 -14.07
N ASP A 295 -2.44 -29.74 -14.49
CA ASP A 295 -1.45 -30.31 -13.57
C ASP A 295 -0.19 -29.46 -13.45
N ILE A 296 0.14 -28.71 -14.51
CA ILE A 296 1.33 -27.87 -14.57
C ILE A 296 0.90 -26.41 -14.57
N ILE A 297 1.37 -25.67 -13.57
CA ILE A 297 1.11 -24.25 -13.41
C ILE A 297 2.29 -23.47 -14.00
N PRO A 298 2.07 -22.51 -14.92
CA PRO A 298 3.15 -21.72 -15.50
C PRO A 298 3.80 -20.78 -14.49
N SER A 299 5.05 -20.40 -14.75
CA SER A 299 5.75 -19.35 -14.00
C SER A 299 5.08 -17.98 -14.15
N GLY A 300 5.42 -17.05 -13.24
CA GLY A 300 4.87 -15.69 -13.17
C GLY A 300 3.38 -15.64 -12.84
N ARG A 301 2.82 -16.75 -12.35
CA ARG A 301 1.43 -16.88 -11.89
C ARG A 301 1.40 -16.71 -10.37
N TRP A 302 0.49 -15.88 -9.88
CA TRP A 302 0.20 -15.84 -8.44
C TRP A 302 -0.67 -17.04 -8.03
N LEU A 303 -0.69 -17.33 -6.74
CA LEU A 303 -1.58 -18.29 -6.10
C LEU A 303 -1.88 -17.80 -4.68
N ILE A 304 -3.05 -18.14 -4.16
CA ILE A 304 -3.33 -18.15 -2.74
C ILE A 304 -3.20 -19.58 -2.24
N ILE A 305 -2.34 -19.77 -1.24
CA ILE A 305 -2.00 -21.07 -0.68
C ILE A 305 -2.61 -21.12 0.72
N LEU A 306 -3.46 -22.12 0.95
CA LEU A 306 -4.12 -22.32 2.24
C LEU A 306 -3.07 -22.48 3.35
N VAL A 307 -3.28 -21.86 4.51
CA VAL A 307 -2.42 -22.08 5.68
C VAL A 307 -3.12 -23.10 6.57
N SER A 308 -2.53 -24.29 6.70
CA SER A 308 -3.00 -25.31 7.65
C SER A 308 -2.94 -24.73 9.07
N GLY A 309 -4.06 -24.72 9.78
CA GLY A 309 -4.13 -24.24 11.16
C GLY A 309 -3.40 -25.18 12.11
N GLU A 310 -2.49 -24.64 12.93
CA GLU A 310 -2.10 -25.26 14.20
C GLU A 310 -3.19 -25.06 15.27
#